data_AF-A0A9P7EGM4-F1
#
_entry.id   AF-A0A9P7EGM4-F1
#
_cell.length_a   1.000
_cell.length_b   1.000
_cell.length_c   1.000
_cell.angle_alpha   90.00
_cell.angle_beta   90.00
_cell.angle_gamma   90.00
#
_symmetry.space_group_name_H-M   'P 1'
#
loop_
_entity.id
_entity.type
_entity.pdbx_description
1 polymer ?
#
loop_
_entity_poly.entity_id
_entity_poly.type
_entity_poly.pdbx_seq_one_letter_code
_entity_poly.pdbx_strand_id
1 'polypeptide(L)' 'MARPPLFPDQSAAGIAVDPRTLERVIPESKRSDGTVRKQLKIRPGFTPQEDVSRFRGSRQQAMDATALPKGHILGW' A
#
# COMPACT_ATOMS: atom_id res chain seq x y z
N MET A 1 -10.29 -10.81 16.63
CA MET A 1 -9.34 -10.41 15.57
C MET A 1 -10.16 -9.83 14.42
N ALA A 2 -9.82 -8.64 13.92
CA ALA A 2 -10.52 -8.03 12.79
C ALA A 2 -10.38 -8.91 11.54
N ARG A 3 -11.40 -8.95 10.68
CA ARG A 3 -11.30 -9.65 9.39
C ARG A 3 -10.25 -8.91 8.53
N PRO A 4 -9.35 -9.62 7.83
CA PRO A 4 -8.45 -8.97 6.89
C PRO A 4 -9.25 -8.23 5.82
N PRO A 5 -8.75 -7.07 5.34
CA PRO A 5 -9.46 -6.27 4.35
C PRO A 5 -9.69 -7.07 3.06
N LEU A 6 -10.87 -6.92 2.46
CA LEU A 6 -11.24 -7.57 1.19
C LEU A 6 -10.34 -7.13 0.03
N PHE A 7 -9.88 -5.88 0.09
CA PHE A 7 -8.93 -5.28 -0.84
C PHE A 7 -7.73 -4.81 -0.01
N PRO A 8 -6.60 -5.52 -0.02
CA PRO A 8 -5.42 -5.06 0.66
C PRO A 8 -4.90 -3.78 -0.01
N ASP A 9 -4.48 -2.81 0.79
CA ASP A 9 -3.85 -1.61 0.27
C ASP A 9 -2.59 -1.99 -0.51
N GLN A 10 -2.44 -1.39 -1.70
CA GLN A 10 -1.30 -1.62 -2.58
C GLN A 10 -0.38 -0.40 -2.55
N SER A 11 0.93 -0.65 -2.57
CA SER A 11 1.91 0.40 -2.78
C SER A 11 1.85 0.96 -4.21
N ALA A 12 2.61 2.03 -4.49
CA ALA A 12 2.65 2.59 -5.84
C ALA A 12 3.21 1.58 -6.87
N ALA A 13 4.10 0.69 -6.41
CA ALA A 13 4.61 -0.44 -7.19
C ALA A 13 3.63 -1.63 -7.31
N GLY A 14 2.42 -1.53 -6.75
CA GLY A 14 1.44 -2.62 -6.75
C GLY A 14 1.77 -3.76 -5.77
N ILE A 15 2.60 -3.49 -4.76
CA ILE A 15 2.95 -4.49 -3.74
C ILE A 15 1.87 -4.48 -2.66
N ALA A 16 1.33 -5.66 -2.36
CA ALA A 16 0.41 -5.91 -1.25
C ALA A 16 1.05 -6.84 -0.21
N VAL A 17 0.49 -6.86 0.99
CA VAL A 17 0.79 -7.87 2.01
C VAL A 17 -0.28 -8.95 1.94
N ASP A 18 0.13 -10.19 1.75
CA ASP A 18 -0.78 -11.33 1.75
C ASP A 18 -1.32 -11.58 3.17
N PRO A 19 -2.65 -11.55 3.40
CA PRO A 19 -3.23 -11.72 4.73
C PRO A 19 -3.02 -13.12 5.33
N ARG A 20 -2.71 -14.14 4.52
CA ARG A 20 -2.50 -15.52 5.00
C ARG A 20 -1.05 -15.79 5.38
N THR A 21 -0.13 -15.35 4.53
CA THR A 21 1.31 -15.64 4.68
C THR A 21 2.09 -14.49 5.31
N LEU A 22 1.49 -13.29 5.37
CA LEU A 22 2.12 -12.03 5.78
C LEU A 22 3.34 -11.65 4.93
N GLU A 23 3.47 -12.23 3.74
CA GLU A 23 4.54 -11.93 2.80
C GLU A 23 4.18 -10.75 1.89
N ARG A 24 5.20 -10.03 1.42
CA ARG A 24 5.05 -8.98 0.40
C ARG A 24 5.00 -9.59 -0.99
N VAL A 25 3.91 -9.37 -1.70
CA VAL A 25 3.65 -9.98 -3.01
C VAL A 25 3.00 -8.98 -3.96
N ILE A 26 3.25 -9.12 -5.26
CA ILE A 26 2.42 -8.51 -6.29
C ILE A 26 1.32 -9.51 -6.61
N PRO A 27 0.03 -9.17 -6.38
CA PRO A 27 -1.08 -10.11 -6.53
C PRO A 27 -1.31 -10.50 -7.99
N GLU A 28 -2.04 -11.59 -8.18
CA GLU A 28 -2.49 -11.99 -9.51
C GLU A 28 -3.39 -10.92 -10.15
N SER A 29 -3.32 -10.80 -11.47
CA SER A 29 -4.14 -9.84 -12.22
C SER A 29 -4.62 -10.44 -13.53
N LYS A 30 -5.80 -10.00 -13.97
CA LYS A 30 -6.41 -10.47 -15.21
C LYS A 30 -5.85 -9.67 -16.40
N ARG A 31 -5.39 -10.37 -17.43
CA ARG A 31 -5.04 -9.78 -18.72
C ARG A 31 -6.30 -9.42 -19.50
N SER A 32 -6.16 -8.57 -20.52
CA SER A 32 -7.27 -8.16 -21.39
C SER A 32 -7.92 -9.33 -22.14
N ASP A 33 -7.14 -10.36 -22.48
CA ASP A 33 -7.60 -11.62 -23.09
C ASP A 33 -8.30 -12.58 -22.11
N GLY A 34 -8.36 -12.22 -20.82
CA GLY A 34 -9.01 -13.00 -19.78
C GLY A 34 -8.09 -13.99 -19.06
N THR A 35 -6.85 -14.19 -19.52
CA THR A 35 -5.88 -15.05 -18.83
C THR A 35 -5.33 -14.38 -17.57
N VAL A 36 -4.80 -15.16 -16.63
CA VAL A 36 -4.30 -14.63 -15.33
C VAL A 36 -2.78 -14.48 -15.34
N ARG A 37 -2.28 -13.34 -14.84
CA ARG A 37 -0.87 -13.12 -14.50
C ARG A 37 -0.60 -13.73 -13.13
N LYS A 38 0.44 -14.56 -13.05
CA LYS A 38 0.83 -15.19 -11.78
C LYS A 38 1.26 -14.14 -10.76
N GLN A 39 1.04 -14.46 -9.50
CA GLN A 39 1.58 -13.72 -8.36
C GLN A 39 3.12 -13.73 -8.38
N LEU A 40 3.73 -12.62 -7.93
CA LEU A 40 5.18 -12.49 -7.76
C LEU A 40 5.55 -12.24 -6.30
N LYS A 41 6.48 -13.03 -5.77
CA LYS A 41 7.03 -12.85 -4.42
C LYS A 41 8.13 -11.79 -4.45
N ILE A 42 8.10 -10.88 -3.48
CA ILE A 42 9.14 -9.87 -3.30
C ILE A 42 10.20 -10.38 -2.33
N ARG A 43 11.48 -10.13 -2.65
CA ARG A 43 12.60 -10.48 -1.77
C ARG A 43 12.48 -9.70 -0.44
N PRO A 44 12.66 -10.34 0.72
CA PRO A 44 12.69 -9.63 2.00
C PRO A 44 13.70 -8.47 1.98
N GLY A 45 13.27 -7.29 2.42
CA GLY A 45 14.07 -6.07 2.45
C GLY A 45 14.14 -5.28 1.13
N PHE A 46 13.65 -5.81 0.01
CA PHE A 46 13.60 -5.06 -1.24
C PHE A 46 12.46 -4.03 -1.22
N THR A 47 12.77 -2.78 -1.55
CA THR A 47 11.78 -1.71 -1.72
C THR A 47 12.09 -0.98 -3.01
N PRO A 48 11.13 -0.90 -3.96
CA PRO A 48 11.33 -0.23 -5.23
C PRO A 48 11.37 1.30 -5.05
N GLN A 49 11.97 2.01 -5.99
CA GLN A 49 12.30 3.44 -5.86
C GLN A 49 11.06 4.34 -5.69
N GLU A 50 9.96 3.98 -6.34
CA GLU A 50 8.66 4.64 -6.23
C GLU A 50 8.05 4.54 -4.83
N ASP A 51 8.38 3.49 -4.08
CA ASP A 51 7.93 3.27 -2.71
C ASP A 51 8.92 3.82 -1.67
N VAL A 52 10.11 4.28 -2.10
CA VAL A 52 11.08 4.93 -1.20
C VAL A 52 10.57 6.32 -0.83
N SER A 53 10.17 6.48 0.43
CA SER A 53 9.74 7.77 0.97
C SER A 53 10.89 8.77 0.93
N ARG A 54 10.63 9.97 0.40
CA ARG A 54 11.56 11.10 0.54
C ARG A 54 11.70 11.49 2.01
N PHE A 55 12.86 12.05 2.37
CA PHE A 55 13.07 12.56 3.71
C PHE A 55 12.00 13.60 4.07
N ARG A 56 11.39 13.40 5.24
CA ARG A 56 10.44 14.33 5.86
C ARG A 56 10.95 14.61 7.27
N GLY A 57 11.18 15.89 7.59
CA GLY A 57 11.58 16.28 8.94
C GLY A 57 10.48 15.99 9.97
N SER A 58 10.86 15.84 11.24
CA SER A 58 9.93 15.49 12.34
C SER A 58 8.72 16.41 12.43
N ARG A 59 8.91 17.73 12.28
CA ARG A 59 7.81 18.71 12.27
C ARG A 59 6.83 18.48 11.12
N GLN A 60 7.33 18.09 9.94
CA GLN A 60 6.48 17.85 8.78
C GLN A 60 5.69 16.54 8.93
N GLN A 61 6.32 15.50 9.47
CA GLN A 61 5.63 14.24 9.79
C GLN A 61 4.50 14.44 10.81
N ALA A 62 4.74 15.26 11.85
CA ALA A 62 3.73 15.60 12.84
C ALA A 62 2.55 16.37 12.22
N MET A 63 2.83 17.29 11.30
CA MET A 63 1.81 18.02 10.54
C MET A 63 0.98 17.08 9.65
N ASP A 64 1.63 16.18 8.91
CA ASP A 64 0.95 15.21 8.03
C ASP A 64 0.03 14.27 8.83
N ALA A 65 0.45 13.84 10.02
CA ALA A 65 -0.37 13.00 10.90
C ALA A 65 -1.60 13.70 11.48
N THR A 66 -1.54 15.03 11.63
CA THR A 66 -2.64 15.84 12.19
C THR A 66 -3.50 16.47 11.08
N ALA A 67 -3.09 16.36 9.82
CA ALA A 67 -3.79 16.96 8.70
C ALA A 67 -5.18 16.34 8.54
N LEU A 68 -6.20 17.18 8.53
CA LEU A 68 -7.57 16.72 8.33
C LEU A 68 -7.81 16.36 6.86
N PRO A 69 -8.75 15.45 6.58
CA PRO A 69 -9.08 15.07 5.20
C PRO A 69 -9.48 16.29 4.37
N LYS A 70 -9.14 16.26 3.08
CA LYS A 70 -9.55 17.33 2.15
C LYS A 70 -11.07 17.46 2.15
N GLY A 71 -11.58 18.66 2.44
CA GLY A 71 -13.01 18.94 2.52
C GLY A 71 -13.62 18.81 3.93
N HIS A 72 -12.82 18.51 4.96
CA HIS A 72 -13.28 18.56 6.34
C HIS A 72 -13.44 20.02 6.81
N ILE A 73 -14.63 20.40 7.25
CA ILE A 73 -14.95 21.72 7.80
C ILE A 73 -15.01 21.58 9.32
N LEU A 74 -14.17 22.33 10.03
CA LEU A 74 -14.15 22.27 11.49
C LEU A 74 -15.45 22.89 12.04
N GLY A 75 -16.32 22.06 12.63
CA GLY A 75 -17.55 22.51 13.31
C GLY A 75 -18.85 22.34 12.52
N TRP A 76 -18.87 21.56 11.42
CA TRP A 76 -20.08 21.14 10.70
C TRP A 76 -20.02 19.65 10.37
#